data_AF-A0A1V5IFT3-F1
#
_entry.id   AF-A0A1V5IFT3-F1
#
_cell.length_a   1.000
_cell.length_b   1.000
_cell.length_c   1.000
_cell.angle_alpha   90.00
_cell.angle_beta   90.00
_cell.angle_gamma   90.00
#
_symmetry.space_group_name_H-M   'P 1'
#
loop_
_entity.id
_entity.type
_entity.pdbx_description
1 polymer ?
#
loop_
_entity_poly.entity_id
_entity_poly.type
_entity_poly.pdbx_seq_one_letter_code
_entity_poly.pdbx_strand_id
1 'polypeptide(L)'
;MGVVVPEIESSKVKKSLVDRGYGLLGTTSAIDEAASSYEDLVEAIIESAEIETTMKKLLDEIESTKRRVNALEFKVIPELTEARDFIKMRLDEMEREELFRLKKIKARNT
;
A
#
# COMPACT_ATOMS: atom_id res chain seq x y z
N MET A 1 -6.77 4.02 -2.53
CA MET A 1 -5.39 4.36 -2.13
C MET A 1 -4.54 4.14 -3.35
N GLY A 2 -3.83 5.18 -3.79
CA GLY A 2 -3.03 5.15 -5.01
C GLY A 2 -1.57 5.33 -4.63
N VAL A 3 -0.69 4.51 -5.19
CA VAL A 3 0.74 4.64 -5.00
C VAL A 3 1.24 5.71 -5.96
N VAL A 4 1.78 6.80 -5.44
CA VAL A 4 2.40 7.86 -6.27
C VAL A 4 3.80 7.39 -6.67
N VAL A 5 3.91 7.04 -7.95
CA VAL A 5 5.14 6.60 -8.59
C VAL A 5 5.93 7.84 -9.03
N PRO A 6 7.23 7.95 -8.69
CA PRO A 6 8.08 9.00 -9.25
C PRO A 6 8.47 8.61 -10.68
N GLU A 7 8.30 9.53 -11.62
CA GLU A 7 8.73 9.38 -13.01
C GLU A 7 9.96 10.28 -13.20
N ILE A 8 11.09 9.71 -13.64
CA ILE A 8 12.35 10.46 -13.78
C ILE A 8 12.63 10.72 -15.25
N GLU A 9 12.44 11.96 -15.71
CA GLU A 9 12.87 12.36 -17.06
C GLU A 9 14.40 12.55 -17.10
N SER A 10 15.13 11.60 -17.70
CA SER A 10 16.59 11.57 -17.84
C SER A 10 17.13 12.58 -18.88
N SER A 11 16.74 13.85 -18.79
CA SER A 11 16.99 14.82 -19.88
C SER A 11 18.45 15.19 -20.16
N LYS A 12 19.44 14.83 -19.31
CA LYS A 12 20.85 15.29 -19.46
C LYS A 12 21.91 14.30 -18.96
N VAL A 13 21.75 13.00 -19.20
CA VAL A 13 22.82 12.04 -18.86
C VAL A 13 23.98 12.13 -19.86
N LYS A 14 23.67 12.30 -21.15
CA LYS A 14 24.68 12.44 -22.22
C LYS A 14 25.15 13.89 -22.34
N LYS A 15 26.43 14.12 -22.12
CA LYS A 15 27.05 15.45 -22.22
C LYS A 15 27.72 15.61 -23.58
N SER A 16 27.69 16.82 -24.13
CA SER A 16 28.49 17.15 -25.32
C SER A 16 29.97 17.03 -24.99
N LEU A 17 30.82 16.76 -25.99
CA LEU A 17 32.29 16.67 -25.85
C LEU A 17 32.89 17.89 -25.13
N VAL A 18 32.27 19.07 -25.30
CA VAL A 18 32.67 20.33 -24.65
C VAL A 18 32.24 20.38 -23.17
N ASP A 19 31.13 19.74 -22.83
CA ASP A 19 30.55 19.71 -21.47
C ASP A 19 31.13 18.57 -20.60
N ARG A 20 31.90 17.66 -21.19
CA ARG A 20 32.60 16.57 -20.47
C ARG A 20 33.75 17.06 -19.59
N GLY A 21 34.22 18.29 -19.80
CA GLY A 21 35.12 18.99 -18.88
C GLY A 21 36.58 18.51 -18.86
N TYR A 22 36.96 17.56 -19.72
CA TYR A 22 38.35 17.16 -19.93
C TYR A 22 38.99 17.92 -21.11
N GLY A 23 40.30 18.14 -21.07
CA GLY A 23 41.02 18.86 -22.13
C GLY A 23 41.09 18.04 -23.42
N LEU A 24 40.59 18.59 -24.53
CA LEU A 24 40.62 17.96 -25.86
C LEU A 24 42.05 17.81 -26.42
N LEU A 25 43.00 18.61 -25.92
CA LEU A 25 44.41 18.56 -26.29
C LEU A 25 45.17 17.71 -25.27
N GLY A 26 45.58 16.49 -25.67
CA GLY A 26 46.37 15.58 -24.83
C GLY A 26 45.59 14.43 -24.19
N THR A 27 44.27 14.33 -24.43
CA THR A 27 43.48 13.16 -24.06
C THR A 27 43.49 12.09 -25.15
N THR A 28 43.56 10.83 -24.72
CA THR A 28 43.53 9.66 -25.60
C THR A 28 42.09 9.23 -25.86
N SER A 29 41.83 8.62 -27.02
CA SER A 29 40.51 8.04 -27.40
C SER A 29 39.89 7.15 -26.30
N ALA A 30 40.72 6.48 -25.49
CA ALA A 30 40.26 5.64 -24.39
C ALA A 30 39.48 6.41 -23.30
N ILE A 31 39.81 7.69 -23.07
CA ILE A 31 39.10 8.52 -22.09
C ILE A 31 37.70 8.89 -22.60
N ASP A 32 37.57 9.12 -23.91
CA ASP A 32 36.28 9.44 -24.52
C ASP A 32 35.34 8.23 -24.54
N GLU A 33 35.87 7.05 -24.86
CA GLU A 33 35.13 5.78 -24.79
C GLU A 33 34.69 5.44 -23.36
N ALA A 34 35.58 5.66 -22.37
CA ALA A 34 35.24 5.50 -20.96
C ALA A 34 34.16 6.49 -20.50
N ALA A 35 34.22 7.75 -20.95
CA ALA A 35 33.22 8.76 -20.63
C ALA A 35 31.84 8.39 -21.22
N SER A 36 31.81 7.95 -22.49
CA SER A 36 30.56 7.50 -23.14
C SER A 36 29.98 6.28 -22.43
N SER A 37 30.80 5.28 -22.13
CA SER A 37 30.35 4.07 -21.43
C SER A 37 29.83 4.37 -20.02
N TYR A 38 30.42 5.36 -19.35
CA TYR A 38 29.96 5.81 -18.04
C TYR A 38 28.61 6.53 -18.13
N GLU A 39 28.41 7.40 -19.13
CA GLU A 39 27.13 8.05 -19.37
C GLU A 39 26.01 7.02 -19.62
N ASP A 40 26.25 6.00 -20.46
CA ASP A 40 25.29 4.92 -20.71
C ASP A 40 25.00 4.09 -19.44
N LEU A 41 26.02 3.82 -18.61
CA LEU A 41 25.84 3.12 -17.33
C LEU A 41 24.98 3.94 -16.35
N VAL A 42 25.22 5.24 -16.25
CA VAL A 42 24.45 6.13 -15.36
C VAL A 42 22.99 6.18 -15.79
N GLU A 43 22.71 6.20 -17.09
CA GLU A 43 21.35 6.15 -17.63
C GLU A 43 20.64 4.86 -17.19
N ALA A 44 21.29 3.70 -17.37
CA ALA A 44 20.74 2.41 -16.94
C ALA A 44 20.51 2.32 -15.41
N ILE A 45 21.39 2.93 -14.61
CA ILE A 45 21.22 2.97 -13.15
C ILE A 45 20.01 3.81 -12.76
N ILE A 46 19.77 4.95 -13.42
CA ILE A 46 18.63 5.82 -13.13
C ILE A 46 17.31 5.09 -13.45
N GLU A 47 17.22 4.44 -14.61
CA GLU A 47 16.05 3.63 -14.97
C GLU A 47 15.79 2.50 -13.97
N SER A 48 16.85 1.78 -13.57
CA SER A 48 16.74 0.72 -12.57
C SER A 48 16.28 1.26 -11.21
N ALA A 49 16.79 2.43 -10.79
CA ALA A 49 16.43 3.04 -9.51
C ALA A 49 14.97 3.50 -9.48
N GLU A 50 14.42 3.97 -10.60
CA GLU A 50 13.00 4.31 -10.73
C GLU A 50 12.12 3.07 -10.52
N ILE A 51 12.42 1.98 -11.24
CA ILE A 51 11.68 0.71 -11.13
C ILE A 51 11.80 0.15 -9.70
N GLU A 52 13.00 0.15 -9.12
CA GLU A 52 13.22 -0.35 -7.76
C GLU A 52 12.42 0.47 -6.72
N THR A 53 12.44 1.80 -6.84
CA THR A 53 11.69 2.70 -5.94
C THR A 53 10.19 2.46 -6.05
N THR A 54 9.70 2.28 -7.28
CA THR A 54 8.30 1.95 -7.56
C THR A 54 7.90 0.63 -6.91
N MET A 55 8.74 -0.40 -7.07
CA MET A 55 8.50 -1.72 -6.49
C MET A 55 8.45 -1.67 -4.96
N LYS A 56 9.38 -0.94 -4.32
CA LYS A 56 9.38 -0.78 -2.85
C LYS A 56 8.10 -0.13 -2.35
N LYS A 57 7.67 0.98 -2.96
CA LYS A 57 6.42 1.66 -2.57
C LYS A 57 5.18 0.77 -2.74
N LEU A 58 5.13 -0.02 -3.81
CA LEU A 58 4.04 -0.97 -4.03
C LEU A 58 4.01 -2.06 -2.96
N LEU A 59 5.17 -2.59 -2.58
CA LEU A 59 5.28 -3.59 -1.52
C LEU A 59 4.78 -3.06 -0.18
N ASP A 60 5.14 -1.84 0.19
CA ASP A 60 4.69 -1.20 1.44
C ASP A 60 3.16 -1.05 1.47
N GLU A 61 2.55 -0.64 0.35
CA GLU A 61 1.09 -0.49 0.24
C GLU A 61 0.38 -1.85 0.29
N ILE A 62 0.95 -2.89 -0.34
CA ILE A 62 0.46 -4.26 -0.27
C ILE A 62 0.50 -4.77 1.17
N GLU A 63 1.59 -4.51 1.90
CA GLU A 63 1.71 -4.93 3.28
C GLU A 63 0.68 -4.23 4.18
N SER A 64 0.51 -2.91 4.03
CA SER A 64 -0.52 -2.14 4.72
C SER A 64 -1.92 -2.68 4.44
N THR A 65 -2.22 -2.98 3.17
CA THR A 65 -3.51 -3.56 2.76
C THR A 65 -3.72 -4.94 3.36
N LYS A 66 -2.71 -5.81 3.33
CA LYS A 66 -2.75 -7.15 3.94
C LYS A 66 -3.00 -7.09 5.44
N ARG A 67 -2.32 -6.18 6.15
CA ARG A 67 -2.54 -5.97 7.59
C ARG A 67 -3.97 -5.52 7.89
N ARG A 68 -4.55 -4.65 7.06
CA ARG A 68 -5.96 -4.23 7.17
C ARG A 68 -6.93 -5.38 6.96
N VAL A 69 -6.72 -6.20 5.92
CA VAL A 69 -7.55 -7.39 5.67
C VAL A 69 -7.50 -8.35 6.86
N ASN A 70 -6.30 -8.64 7.39
CA ASN A 70 -6.16 -9.49 8.56
C ASN A 70 -6.88 -8.92 9.81
N ALA A 71 -6.78 -7.61 10.04
CA ALA A 71 -7.48 -6.98 11.16
C ALA A 71 -9.01 -7.09 11.01
N LEU A 72 -9.52 -6.98 9.78
CA LEU A 72 -10.93 -7.16 9.50
C LEU A 72 -11.37 -8.61 9.73
N GLU A 73 -10.66 -9.58 9.17
CA GLU A 73 -11.03 -11.00 9.21
C GLU A 73 -10.95 -11.60 10.61
N PHE A 74 -9.88 -11.29 11.36
CA PHE A 74 -9.59 -11.97 12.62
C PHE A 74 -9.96 -11.19 13.87
N LYS A 75 -10.32 -9.90 13.73
CA LYS A 75 -10.71 -9.07 14.88
C LYS A 75 -12.07 -8.40 14.69
N VAL A 76 -12.20 -7.52 13.69
CA VAL A 76 -13.39 -6.67 13.56
C VAL A 76 -14.64 -7.49 13.21
N ILE A 77 -14.57 -8.40 12.23
CA ILE A 77 -15.71 -9.21 11.82
C ILE A 77 -16.17 -10.16 12.97
N PRO A 78 -15.27 -10.90 13.64
CA PRO A 78 -15.64 -11.70 14.81
C PRO A 78 -16.31 -10.89 15.93
N GLU A 79 -15.72 -9.75 16.32
CA GLU A 79 -16.28 -8.88 17.38
C GLU A 79 -17.68 -8.37 17.03
N LEU A 80 -17.89 -7.95 15.77
CA LEU A 80 -19.22 -7.51 15.31
C LEU A 80 -20.23 -8.66 15.27
N THR A 81 -19.79 -9.87 14.94
CA THR A 81 -20.65 -11.06 14.90
C THR A 81 -21.09 -11.45 16.30
N GLU A 82 -20.17 -11.45 17.27
CA GLU A 82 -20.47 -11.72 18.67
C GLU A 82 -21.43 -10.66 19.25
N ALA A 83 -21.17 -9.37 18.97
CA ALA A 83 -22.06 -8.28 19.40
C ALA A 83 -23.48 -8.43 18.82
N ARG A 84 -23.61 -8.80 17.54
CA ARG A 84 -24.90 -9.08 16.89
C ARG A 84 -25.64 -10.21 17.62
N ASP A 85 -24.95 -11.31 17.90
CA ASP A 85 -25.57 -12.49 18.51
C ASP A 85 -25.99 -12.20 19.96
N PHE A 86 -25.20 -11.42 20.70
CA PHE A 86 -25.56 -10.93 22.03
C PHE A 86 -26.82 -10.04 22.00
N ILE A 87 -26.89 -9.07 21.08
CA ILE A 87 -28.06 -8.20 20.94
C ILE A 87 -29.31 -9.04 20.62
N LYS A 88 -29.19 -9.99 19.69
CA LYS A 88 -30.30 -10.87 19.32
C LYS A 88 -30.79 -11.69 20.51
N MET A 89 -29.88 -12.31 21.26
CA MET A 89 -30.21 -13.06 22.47
C MET A 89 -30.94 -12.19 23.50
N ARG A 90 -30.49 -10.93 23.70
CA ARG A 90 -31.14 -10.00 24.63
C ARG A 90 -32.55 -9.62 24.19
N LEU A 91 -32.76 -9.37 22.90
CA LEU A 91 -34.09 -9.06 22.35
C LEU A 91 -35.04 -10.25 22.51
N ASP A 92 -34.60 -11.47 22.18
CA ASP A 92 -35.40 -12.69 22.32
C ASP A 92 -35.81 -12.95 23.78
N GLU A 93 -34.93 -12.64 24.74
CA GLU A 93 -35.23 -12.78 26.17
C GLU A 93 -36.24 -11.72 26.64
N MET A 94 -36.10 -10.48 26.18
CA MET A 94 -37.06 -9.40 26.47
C MET A 94 -38.46 -9.74 25.94
N GLU A 95 -38.56 -10.27 24.71
CA GLU A 95 -39.84 -10.71 24.14
C GLU A 95 -40.46 -11.86 24.95
N ARG A 96 -39.65 -12.81 25.43
CA ARG A 96 -40.13 -13.89 26.32
C ARG A 96 -40.68 -13.33 27.62
N GLU A 97 -39.94 -12.45 28.31
CA GLU A 97 -40.40 -11.84 29.56
C GLU A 97 -41.73 -11.09 29.37
N GLU A 98 -41.88 -10.37 28.27
CA GLU A 98 -43.11 -9.65 27.94
C GLU A 98 -44.28 -10.61 27.69
N LEU A 99 -44.07 -11.69 26.94
CA LEU A 99 -45.07 -12.75 26.75
C LEU A 99 -45.50 -13.40 28.07
N PHE A 100 -44.55 -13.69 28.97
CA PHE A 100 -44.88 -14.23 30.30
C PHE A 100 -45.69 -13.23 31.13
N ARG A 101 -45.34 -11.93 31.09
CA ARG A 101 -46.07 -10.87 31.78
C ARG A 101 -47.52 -10.77 31.27
N LEU A 102 -47.72 -10.77 29.95
CA LEU A 102 -49.05 -10.75 29.32
C LEU A 102 -49.87 -11.99 29.67
N LYS A 103 -49.28 -13.19 29.64
CA LYS A 103 -49.95 -14.44 30.06
C LYS A 103 -50.43 -14.37 31.50
N LYS A 104 -49.60 -13.85 32.41
CA LYS A 104 -49.94 -13.73 33.85
C LYS A 104 -51.08 -12.74 34.09
N ILE A 105 -51.10 -11.62 33.36
CA ILE A 105 -52.21 -10.64 33.44
C ILE A 105 -53.52 -11.29 32.96
N LYS A 106 -53.49 -12.01 31.82
CA LYS A 106 -54.67 -12.70 31.29
C LYS A 106 -55.24 -13.75 32.25
N ALA A 107 -54.36 -14.54 32.88
CA ALA A 107 -54.75 -15.56 33.86
C ALA A 107 -55.33 -14.99 35.17
N ARG A 108 -55.14 -13.69 35.46
CA ARG A 108 -55.66 -13.03 36.66
C ARG A 108 -57.01 -12.35 36.44
N ASN A 109 -57.36 -12.07 35.18
CA ASN A 109 -58.62 -11.45 34.78
C ASN A 109 -59.67 -12.46 34.26
N THR A 110 -59.36 -13.76 34.31
CA THR A 110 -60.29 -14.87 34.06
C THR A 110 -60.42 -15.66 35.35
#